data_AF-A0A396U2S2-F1
#
_entry.id   AF-A0A396U2S2-F1
#
_cell.length_a   1.000
_cell.length_b   1.000
_cell.length_c   1.000
_cell.angle_alpha   90.00
_cell.angle_beta   90.00
_cell.angle_gamma   90.00
#
_symmetry.space_group_name_H-M   'P 1'
#
loop_
_entity.id
_entity.type
_entity.pdbx_description
1 polymer ?
#
loop_
_entity_poly.entity_id
_entity_poly.type
_entity_poly.pdbx_seq_one_letter_code
_entity_poly.pdbx_strand_id
1 'polypeptide(L)'
;MTLDKLDITWLTLIVITMANALVAETAEPHLLITAIICFSIAYKGRRIIDNFMELAHANETIKKLMRAYFYIFPALIFLTDAFSTQLAAITTL
;
A
#
# COMPACT_ATOMS: atom_id res chain seq x y z
N MET A 1 -5.57 -7.07 30.52
CA MET A 1 -4.55 -6.56 29.58
C MET A 1 -5.25 -5.52 28.71
N THR A 2 -4.88 -4.24 28.84
CA THR A 2 -5.46 -3.16 28.04
C THR A 2 -4.63 -3.01 26.77
N LEU A 3 -5.28 -3.09 25.60
CA LEU A 3 -4.62 -2.88 24.31
C LEU A 3 -4.19 -1.43 24.17
N ASP A 4 -2.94 -1.21 23.78
CA ASP A 4 -2.44 0.12 23.48
C ASP A 4 -2.62 0.50 21.99
N LYS A 5 -2.21 1.71 21.62
CA LYS A 5 -2.33 2.20 20.24
C LYS A 5 -1.49 1.39 19.25
N LEU A 6 -0.33 0.90 19.68
CA LEU A 6 0.58 0.13 18.83
C LEU A 6 0.00 -1.26 18.57
N ASP A 7 -0.54 -1.91 19.60
CA ASP A 7 -1.26 -3.18 19.53
C ASP A 7 -2.43 -3.09 18.54
N ILE A 8 -3.27 -2.06 18.67
CA ILE A 8 -4.40 -1.83 17.76
C ILE A 8 -3.91 -1.61 16.33
N THR A 9 -2.83 -0.85 16.14
CA THR A 9 -2.26 -0.61 14.81
C THR A 9 -1.76 -1.92 14.20
N TRP A 10 -1.06 -2.75 14.98
CA TRP A 10 -0.57 -4.05 14.54
C TRP A 10 -1.71 -5.01 14.18
N LEU A 11 -2.73 -5.14 15.04
CA LEU A 11 -3.90 -5.97 14.76
C LEU A 11 -4.63 -5.50 13.49
N THR A 12 -4.75 -4.18 13.29
CA THR A 12 -5.33 -3.61 12.07
C THR A 12 -4.52 -4.02 10.83
N LEU A 13 -3.19 -3.97 10.90
CA LEU A 13 -2.31 -4.38 9.79
C LEU A 13 -2.47 -5.87 9.46
N ILE A 14 -2.64 -6.72 10.47
CA ILE A 14 -2.92 -8.16 10.27
C ILE A 14 -4.25 -8.36 9.57
N VAL A 15 -5.32 -7.75 10.07
CA VAL A 15 -6.66 -7.85 9.47
C VAL A 15 -6.65 -7.41 8.01
N ILE A 16 -6.03 -6.26 7.70
CA ILE A 16 -5.92 -5.78 6.32
C ILE A 16 -5.11 -6.75 5.45
N THR A 17 -4.05 -7.36 5.99
CA THR A 17 -3.21 -8.30 5.23
C THR A 17 -3.95 -9.60 4.92
N MET A 18 -4.67 -10.15 5.89
CA MET A 18 -5.52 -11.33 5.67
C MET A 18 -6.65 -11.02 4.69
N ALA A 19 -7.29 -9.85 4.80
CA ALA A 19 -8.33 -9.43 3.87
C ALA A 19 -7.77 -9.30 2.43
N ASN A 20 -6.61 -8.67 2.26
CA ASN A 20 -5.97 -8.59 0.95
C ASN A 20 -5.62 -9.98 0.38
N ALA A 21 -5.14 -10.91 1.21
CA ALA A 21 -4.83 -12.27 0.78
C ALA A 21 -6.09 -13.00 0.29
N LEU A 22 -7.18 -12.89 1.04
CA LEU A 22 -8.47 -13.45 0.64
C LEU A 22 -8.98 -12.84 -0.68
N VAL A 23 -8.90 -11.52 -0.83
CA VAL A 23 -9.27 -10.84 -2.08
C VAL A 23 -8.42 -11.31 -3.25
N ALA A 24 -7.11 -11.47 -3.05
CA ALA A 24 -6.20 -11.93 -4.11
C ALA A 24 -6.51 -13.35 -4.60
N GLU A 25 -7.04 -14.22 -3.74
CA GLU A 25 -7.42 -15.60 -4.11
C GLU A 25 -8.82 -15.72 -4.71
N THR A 26 -9.75 -14.84 -4.30
CA THR A 26 -11.18 -15.02 -4.58
C THR A 26 -11.75 -14.05 -5.60
N ALA A 27 -11.10 -12.90 -5.81
CA ALA A 27 -11.66 -11.83 -6.61
C ALA A 27 -11.16 -11.90 -8.06
N GLU A 28 -12.08 -11.73 -9.01
CA GLU A 28 -11.71 -11.63 -10.43
C GLU A 28 -10.93 -10.34 -10.69
N PRO A 29 -9.87 -10.35 -11.51
CA PRO A 29 -9.08 -9.15 -11.79
C PRO A 29 -9.95 -8.03 -12.38
N HIS A 30 -10.12 -6.94 -11.62
CA HIS A 30 -10.84 -5.75 -12.06
C HIS A 30 -10.21 -4.50 -11.45
N LEU A 31 -10.28 -3.37 -12.17
CA LEU A 31 -9.63 -2.11 -11.79
C LEU A 31 -10.01 -1.62 -10.37
N LEU A 32 -11.24 -1.88 -9.94
CA LEU A 32 -11.71 -1.59 -8.58
C LEU A 32 -10.91 -2.36 -7.52
N ILE A 33 -10.62 -3.65 -7.77
CA ILE A 33 -9.85 -4.49 -6.84
C ILE A 33 -8.40 -4.00 -6.78
N THR A 34 -7.82 -3.63 -7.92
CA THR A 34 -6.50 -2.98 -7.97
C THR A 34 -6.49 -1.70 -7.14
N ALA A 35 -7.52 -0.85 -7.25
CA ALA A 35 -7.62 0.37 -6.45
C ALA A 35 -7.68 0.08 -4.94
N ILE A 36 -8.47 -0.92 -4.52
CA ILE A 36 -8.59 -1.34 -3.12
C ILE A 36 -7.25 -1.85 -2.60
N ILE A 37 -6.56 -2.70 -3.37
CA ILE A 37 -5.24 -3.24 -3.01
C ILE A 37 -4.22 -2.10 -2.91
N CYS A 38 -4.19 -1.18 -3.87
CA CYS A 38 -3.27 -0.04 -3.85
C CYS A 38 -3.51 0.88 -2.65
N PHE A 39 -4.77 1.18 -2.34
CA PHE A 39 -5.13 1.95 -1.15
C PHE A 39 -4.68 1.25 0.13
N SER A 40 -4.91 -0.07 0.22
CA SER A 40 -4.47 -0.91 1.33
C SER A 40 -2.94 -0.88 1.51
N ILE A 41 -2.17 -0.98 0.42
CA ILE A 41 -0.70 -0.87 0.46
C ILE A 41 -0.28 0.50 1.02
N ALA A 42 -0.83 1.58 0.47
CA ALA A 42 -0.48 2.94 0.90
C ALA A 42 -0.83 3.18 2.38
N TYR A 43 -2.01 2.74 2.82
CA TYR A 43 -2.45 2.86 4.21
C TYR A 43 -1.54 2.08 5.16
N LYS A 44 -1.27 0.80 4.86
CA LYS A 44 -0.38 -0.04 5.66
C LYS A 44 1.03 0.56 5.73
N GLY A 45 1.58 0.97 4.59
CA GLY A 45 2.90 1.58 4.50
C GLY A 45 3.03 2.81 5.39
N ARG A 46 2.04 3.71 5.38
CA ARG A 46 2.03 4.87 6.26
C ARG A 46 2.03 4.48 7.74
N ARG A 47 1.21 3.50 8.14
CA ARG A 47 1.15 3.04 9.53
C ARG A 47 2.46 2.42 10.00
N ILE A 48 3.13 1.63 9.15
CA ILE A 48 4.44 1.04 9.45
C ILE A 48 5.49 2.14 9.63
N ILE A 49 5.58 3.07 8.68
CA ILE A 49 6.51 4.21 8.74
C ILE A 49 6.34 5.02 10.02
N ASP A 50 5.11 5.40 10.34
CA ASP A 50 4.84 6.34 11.41
C ASP A 50 4.91 5.70 12.82
N ASN A 51 4.72 4.37 12.95
CA ASN A 51 4.59 3.72 14.27
C ASN A 51 5.63 2.63 14.55
N PHE A 52 6.24 2.01 13.53
CA PHE A 52 7.12 0.84 13.71
C PHE A 52 8.53 1.05 13.16
N MET A 53 8.72 1.94 12.20
CA MET A 53 9.99 2.11 11.50
C MET A 53 10.98 3.03 12.25
N GLU A 54 10.60 3.51 13.45
CA GLU A 54 11.38 4.37 14.34
C GLU A 54 12.05 5.58 13.67
N LEU A 55 11.43 6.09 12.60
CA LEU A 55 11.95 7.21 11.82
C LEU A 55 11.92 8.55 12.58
N ALA A 56 11.52 8.58 13.85
CA ALA A 56 11.47 9.79 14.67
C ALA A 56 12.82 10.54 14.69
N HIS A 57 13.92 9.79 14.74
CA HIS A 57 15.29 10.33 14.82
C HIS A 57 15.97 10.52 13.46
N ALA A 58 15.34 10.10 12.36
CA ALA A 58 15.88 10.30 11.02
C ALA A 58 15.80 11.78 10.59
N ASN A 59 16.61 12.17 9.60
CA ASN A 59 16.47 13.48 8.95
C ASN A 59 15.12 13.56 8.20
N GLU A 60 14.47 14.72 8.23
CA GLU A 60 13.21 15.02 7.54
C GLU A 60 13.19 14.64 6.06
N THR A 61 14.31 14.76 5.34
CA THR A 61 14.39 14.31 3.94
C THR A 61 14.12 12.81 3.81
N ILE A 62 14.69 11.98 4.68
CA ILE A 62 14.49 10.53 4.66
C ILE A 62 13.05 10.19 5.01
N LYS A 63 12.47 10.86 6.03
CA LYS A 63 11.05 10.66 6.39
C LYS A 63 10.12 10.95 5.23
N LYS A 64 10.37 12.05 4.50
CA LYS A 64 9.58 12.45 3.32
C LYS A 64 9.74 11.44 2.19
N LEU A 65 10.96 11.02 1.87
CA LEU A 65 11.22 10.03 0.83
C LEU A 65 10.56 8.68 1.14
N MET A 66 10.66 8.20 2.38
CA MET A 66 9.99 6.97 2.82
C MET A 66 8.47 7.07 2.69
N ARG A 67 7.87 8.18 3.13
CA ARG A 67 6.43 8.40 2.94
C ARG A 67 6.05 8.45 1.46
N ALA A 68 6.80 9.19 0.64
CA ALA A 68 6.54 9.32 -0.78
C ALA A 68 6.59 7.97 -1.50
N TYR A 69 7.55 7.11 -1.16
CA TYR A 69 7.68 5.76 -1.72
C TYR A 69 6.35 4.97 -1.63
N PHE A 70 5.71 4.94 -0.46
CA PHE A 70 4.46 4.19 -0.26
C PHE A 70 3.21 4.84 -0.86
N TYR A 71 3.29 6.07 -1.40
CA TYR A 71 2.21 6.67 -2.19
C TYR A 71 2.47 6.56 -3.69
N ILE A 72 3.71 6.79 -4.11
CA ILE A 72 4.10 6.80 -5.53
C ILE A 72 3.95 5.41 -6.12
N PHE A 73 4.48 4.37 -5.47
CA PHE A 73 4.43 3.02 -6.03
C PHE A 73 2.99 2.49 -6.21
N PRO A 74 2.09 2.56 -5.21
CA PRO A 74 0.70 2.17 -5.42
C PRO A 74 -0.02 3.01 -6.48
N ALA A 75 0.29 4.31 -6.58
CA ALA A 75 -0.27 5.15 -7.64
C ALA A 75 0.21 4.69 -9.02
N LEU A 76 1.49 4.38 -9.18
CA LEU A 76 2.04 3.84 -10.43
C LEU A 76 1.42 2.49 -10.78
N ILE A 77 1.29 1.57 -9.81
CA ILE A 77 0.63 0.27 -10.02
C ILE A 77 -0.79 0.48 -10.56
N PHE A 78 -1.58 1.34 -9.91
CA PHE A 78 -2.95 1.61 -10.33
C PHE A 78 -3.00 2.24 -11.73
N LEU A 79 -2.14 3.22 -12.03
CA LEU A 79 -2.09 3.85 -13.35
C LEU A 79 -1.68 2.85 -14.44
N THR A 80 -0.73 1.97 -14.16
CA THR A 80 -0.32 0.93 -15.11
C THR A 80 -1.46 -0.04 -15.41
N ASP A 81 -2.25 -0.43 -14.42
CA ASP A 81 -3.43 -1.27 -14.63
C ASP A 81 -4.53 -0.52 -15.41
N ALA A 82 -4.82 0.72 -15.02
CA ALA A 82 -5.83 1.58 -15.64
C ALA A 82 -5.57 1.88 -17.12
N PHE A 83 -4.29 2.01 -17.50
CA PHE A 83 -3.86 2.34 -18.87
C PHE A 83 -3.15 1.17 -19.55
N SER A 84 -3.40 -0.06 -19.11
CA SER A 84 -2.71 -1.26 -19.59
C SER A 84 -2.76 -1.43 -21.10
N THR A 85 -3.90 -1.13 -21.74
CA THR A 85 -4.07 -1.22 -23.20
C THR A 85 -3.26 -0.17 -23.97
N GLN A 86 -3.27 1.08 -23.51
CA GLN A 86 -2.49 2.16 -24.12
C GLN A 86 -0.99 1.90 -23.95
N LEU A 87 -0.58 1.44 -22.77
CA LEU A 87 0.79 1.06 -22.49
C LEU A 87 1.24 -0.11 -23.37
N ALA A 88 0.40 -1.13 -23.56
CA ALA A 88 0.69 -2.23 -24.48
C ALA A 88 0.88 -1.71 -25.92
N ALA A 89 -0.01 -0.83 -26.41
CA ALA A 89 0.05 -0.31 -27.77
C ALA A 89 1.34 0.49 -28.08
N ILE A 90 1.89 1.20 -27.08
CA ILE A 90 3.12 1.98 -27.26
C ILE A 90 4.40 1.17 -26.97
N THR A 91 4.28 -0.02 -26.37
CA THR A 91 5.43 -0.88 -25.99
C THR A 91 5.58 -2.13 -26.86
N THR A 92 4.61 -2.44 -27.72
CA THR A 92 4.78 -3.45 -28.76
C THR A 92 5.79 -2.98 -29.80
N LEU A 93 6.99 -3.59 -29.79
CA LEU A 93 8.02 -3.51 -30.83
C LEU A 93 7.62 -4.34 -32.06
#